data_AF-A0A944TZP8-F1
#
_entry.id   AF-A0A944TZP8-F1
#
_cell.length_a   1.000
_cell.length_b   1.000
_cell.length_c   1.000
_cell.angle_alpha   90.00
_cell.angle_beta   90.00
_cell.angle_gamma   90.00
#
_symmetry.space_group_name_H-M   'P 1'
#
loop_
_entity.id
_entity.type
_entity.pdbx_description
1 polymer ?
#
loop_
_entity_poly.entity_id
_entity_poly.type
_entity_poly.pdbx_seq_one_letter_code
_entity_poly.pdbx_strand_id
1 'polypeptide(L)'
;MSFFEKLSDYVKTLTAGGSLAGVDFIMWYLLLVPATTIIAIAAYFLTVSYIRKPLRHEISAIPPRRSSLWRSHYSIPKYVFGQPERWMAFRTRNIGTVRNALGLTNTEVCSWQQGLSKATERHLFITPPIRGWVLVFGHYLPNPSEDIDTFYKYMRNLSKEVGEVQFFSLDARVHEHGWVRLIDGNVVRSYVWAESVLWNEGSPSSAECSLRMHAFDYGDQLETESLTELNRKLEHNVSHIHALAARWSLDPLRVEPKDFTSEFGLTGEIDQLHVG
;
A
#
# COMPACT_ATOMS: atom_id res chain seq x y z
N MET A 1 54.90 -51.93 -3.51
CA MET A 1 54.11 -51.12 -2.55
C MET A 1 53.35 -50.06 -3.34
N SER A 2 52.18 -50.44 -3.87
CA SER A 2 51.28 -49.51 -4.54
C SER A 2 49.95 -49.52 -3.80
N PHE A 3 49.45 -48.33 -3.48
CA PHE A 3 48.14 -48.09 -2.87
C PHE A 3 47.00 -48.82 -3.61
N PHE A 4 47.15 -49.03 -4.92
CA PHE A 4 46.20 -49.75 -5.77
C PHE A 4 46.12 -51.26 -5.49
N GLU A 5 47.19 -51.90 -5.03
CA GLU A 5 47.14 -53.32 -4.64
C GLU A 5 46.37 -53.51 -3.33
N LYS A 6 46.57 -52.61 -2.35
CA LYS A 6 45.79 -52.59 -1.11
C LYS A 6 44.31 -52.30 -1.36
N LEU A 7 44.00 -51.44 -2.32
CA LEU A 7 42.61 -51.12 -2.68
C LEU A 7 41.92 -52.31 -3.37
N SER A 8 42.63 -53.02 -4.25
CA SER A 8 42.12 -54.26 -4.88
C SER A 8 41.82 -55.34 -3.87
N ASP A 9 42.71 -55.58 -2.89
CA ASP A 9 42.48 -56.60 -1.87
C ASP A 9 41.39 -56.21 -0.87
N TYR A 10 41.22 -54.91 -0.59
CA TYR A 10 40.13 -54.39 0.24
C TYR A 10 38.76 -54.52 -0.44
N VAL A 11 38.68 -54.23 -1.74
CA VAL A 11 37.46 -54.44 -2.52
C VAL A 11 37.14 -55.93 -2.66
N LYS A 12 38.14 -56.79 -2.87
CA LYS A 12 37.95 -58.24 -2.93
C LYS A 12 37.48 -58.83 -1.60
N THR A 13 37.95 -58.32 -0.46
CA THR A 13 37.48 -58.75 0.87
C THR A 13 36.07 -58.28 1.18
N LEU A 14 35.65 -57.09 0.71
CA LEU A 14 34.26 -56.62 0.79
C LEU A 14 33.29 -57.42 -0.10
N THR A 15 33.75 -57.98 -1.22
CA THR A 15 32.92 -58.82 -2.10
C THR A 15 32.93 -60.32 -1.74
N ALA A 16 33.98 -60.80 -1.07
CA ALA A 16 34.13 -62.22 -0.72
C ALA A 16 33.55 -62.60 0.65
N GLY A 17 33.42 -61.64 1.56
CA GLY A 17 32.74 -61.83 2.85
C GLY A 17 31.25 -61.57 2.71
N GLY A 18 30.47 -62.61 2.44
CA GLY A 18 29.02 -62.53 2.32
C GLY A 18 28.35 -61.87 3.52
N SER A 19 28.02 -60.59 3.36
CA SER A 19 26.88 -59.96 4.03
C SER A 19 26.40 -58.83 3.13
N LEU A 20 25.69 -59.22 2.06
CA LEU A 20 24.89 -58.32 1.22
C LEU A 20 23.99 -57.41 2.08
N ALA A 21 23.59 -57.90 3.26
CA ALA A 21 22.80 -57.16 4.23
C ALA A 21 23.45 -55.83 4.69
N GLY A 22 24.78 -55.79 4.94
CA GLY A 22 25.43 -54.59 5.50
C GLY A 22 25.48 -53.40 4.55
N VAL A 23 25.69 -53.67 3.25
CA VAL A 23 25.69 -52.64 2.19
C VAL A 23 24.26 -52.21 1.88
N ASP A 24 23.32 -53.16 1.89
CA ASP A 24 21.89 -52.86 1.78
C ASP A 24 21.42 -51.93 2.91
N PHE A 25 21.83 -52.16 4.16
CA PHE A 25 21.49 -51.29 5.30
C PHE A 25 22.01 -49.86 5.14
N ILE A 26 23.25 -49.69 4.66
CA ILE A 26 23.86 -48.37 4.46
C ILE A 26 23.15 -47.63 3.31
N MET A 27 22.84 -48.32 2.21
CA MET A 27 22.09 -47.78 1.08
C MET A 27 20.65 -47.40 1.47
N TRP A 28 19.98 -48.24 2.24
CA TRP A 28 18.64 -47.95 2.77
C TRP A 28 18.65 -46.72 3.68
N TYR A 29 19.67 -46.60 4.54
CA TYR A 29 19.82 -45.46 5.44
C TYR A 29 20.09 -44.16 4.67
N LEU A 30 20.96 -44.19 3.65
CA LEU A 30 21.27 -43.05 2.79
C LEU A 30 20.05 -42.53 2.00
N LEU A 31 19.09 -43.40 1.69
CA LEU A 31 17.87 -43.03 0.96
C LEU A 31 16.71 -42.62 1.89
N LEU A 32 16.57 -43.27 3.05
CA LEU A 32 15.43 -43.02 3.95
C LEU A 32 15.60 -41.75 4.79
N VAL A 33 16.82 -41.40 5.19
CA VAL A 33 17.06 -40.15 5.93
C VAL A 33 16.63 -38.92 5.12
N PRO A 34 17.07 -38.70 3.87
CA PRO A 34 16.60 -37.54 3.10
C PRO A 34 15.11 -37.60 2.75
N ALA A 35 14.55 -38.80 2.52
CA ALA A 35 13.11 -38.93 2.28
C ALA A 35 12.28 -38.51 3.51
N THR A 36 12.69 -38.94 4.70
CA THR A 36 12.01 -38.57 5.95
C THR A 36 12.18 -37.09 6.29
N THR A 37 13.34 -36.47 6.00
CA THR A 37 13.50 -35.02 6.21
C THR A 37 12.66 -34.21 5.23
N ILE A 38 12.57 -34.60 3.95
CA ILE A 38 11.70 -33.95 2.97
C ILE A 38 10.23 -34.04 3.39
N ILE A 39 9.78 -35.21 3.85
CA ILE A 39 8.42 -35.40 4.35
C ILE A 39 8.16 -34.54 5.59
N ALA A 40 9.10 -34.47 6.53
CA ALA A 40 8.97 -33.63 7.73
C ALA A 40 8.90 -32.14 7.39
N ILE A 41 9.73 -31.68 6.44
CA ILE A 41 9.72 -30.31 5.95
C ILE A 41 8.40 -30.01 5.23
N ALA A 42 7.93 -30.90 4.36
CA ALA A 42 6.64 -30.75 3.68
C ALA A 42 5.47 -30.71 4.68
N ALA A 43 5.48 -31.59 5.69
CA ALA A 43 4.49 -31.60 6.76
C ALA A 43 4.52 -30.29 7.58
N TYR A 44 5.72 -29.77 7.88
CA TYR A 44 5.89 -28.48 8.54
C TYR A 44 5.36 -27.32 7.68
N PHE A 45 5.68 -27.27 6.38
CA PHE A 45 5.12 -26.26 5.49
C PHE A 45 3.61 -26.40 5.33
N LEU A 46 3.07 -27.62 5.31
CA LEU A 46 1.63 -27.86 5.27
C LEU A 46 0.94 -27.41 6.57
N THR A 47 1.50 -27.70 7.74
CA THR A 47 0.95 -27.26 9.03
C THR A 47 1.04 -25.75 9.19
N VAL A 48 2.17 -25.15 8.83
CA VAL A 48 2.32 -23.68 8.79
C VAL A 48 1.36 -23.08 7.76
N SER A 49 1.16 -23.68 6.59
CA SER A 49 0.17 -23.20 5.61
C SER A 49 -1.27 -23.40 6.08
N TYR A 50 -1.54 -24.39 6.92
CA TYR A 50 -2.86 -24.65 7.49
C TYR A 50 -3.16 -23.67 8.63
N ILE A 51 -2.16 -23.37 9.47
CA ILE A 51 -2.26 -22.39 10.56
C ILE A 51 -2.24 -20.95 10.01
N ARG A 52 -1.47 -20.69 8.94
CA ARG A 52 -1.40 -19.41 8.22
C ARG A 52 -2.44 -19.29 7.11
N LYS A 53 -3.30 -20.28 6.88
CA LYS A 53 -4.55 -20.03 6.16
C LYS A 53 -5.35 -19.17 7.11
N PRO A 54 -5.47 -17.84 6.91
CA PRO A 54 -6.46 -17.09 7.65
C PRO A 54 -7.75 -17.85 7.45
N LEU A 55 -8.42 -18.19 8.56
CA LEU A 55 -9.70 -18.86 8.56
C LEU A 55 -10.49 -18.22 7.42
N ARG A 56 -10.63 -18.95 6.31
CA ARG A 56 -11.46 -18.52 5.20
C ARG A 56 -12.87 -18.72 5.74
N HIS A 57 -13.29 -17.81 6.61
CA HIS A 57 -14.65 -17.33 6.55
C HIS A 57 -14.75 -16.75 5.15
N GLU A 58 -15.15 -17.65 4.25
CA GLU A 58 -16.19 -17.38 3.29
C GLU A 58 -17.15 -16.39 3.95
N ILE A 59 -16.84 -15.09 3.82
CA ILE A 59 -17.86 -14.07 3.78
C ILE A 59 -18.64 -14.44 2.53
N SER A 60 -19.52 -15.44 2.70
CA SER A 60 -20.69 -15.63 1.88
C SER A 60 -21.20 -14.22 1.65
N ALA A 61 -21.22 -13.82 0.37
CA ALA A 61 -21.72 -12.53 -0.06
C ALA A 61 -22.89 -12.18 0.84
N ILE A 62 -22.69 -11.26 1.78
CA ILE A 62 -23.76 -10.82 2.67
C ILE A 62 -24.78 -10.30 1.67
N PRO A 63 -25.92 -10.99 1.46
CA PRO A 63 -26.93 -10.42 0.60
C PRO A 63 -27.25 -9.06 1.22
N PRO A 64 -27.23 -7.96 0.45
CA PRO A 64 -27.48 -6.65 1.03
C PRO A 64 -28.80 -6.79 1.77
N ARG A 65 -28.73 -6.75 3.11
CA ARG A 65 -29.90 -6.83 3.94
C ARG A 65 -30.68 -5.59 3.56
N ARG A 66 -31.71 -5.77 2.72
CA ARG A 66 -32.69 -4.76 2.33
C ARG A 66 -33.41 -4.35 3.61
N SER A 67 -32.74 -3.55 4.43
CA SER A 67 -33.39 -2.75 5.44
C SER A 67 -33.95 -1.56 4.65
N SER A 68 -35.22 -1.67 4.31
CA SER A 68 -36.02 -0.67 3.60
C SER A 68 -36.26 0.60 4.42
N LEU A 69 -35.38 0.96 5.36
CA LEU A 69 -35.56 2.05 6.31
C LEU A 69 -34.54 3.20 6.17
N TRP A 70 -33.57 3.12 5.25
CA TRP A 70 -32.59 4.20 5.05
C TRP A 70 -32.85 4.96 3.75
N ARG A 71 -34.08 5.44 3.58
CA ARG A 71 -34.41 6.40 2.52
C ARG A 71 -34.30 7.82 3.07
N SER A 72 -33.15 8.18 3.65
CA SER A 72 -32.92 9.57 4.07
C SER A 72 -32.20 10.31 2.94
N HIS A 73 -32.94 11.15 2.23
CA HIS A 73 -32.42 12.16 1.33
C HIS A 73 -31.72 13.27 2.15
N TYR A 74 -30.58 12.96 2.75
CA TYR A 74 -29.70 14.01 3.28
C TYR A 74 -28.61 14.27 2.27
N SER A 75 -28.78 15.37 1.54
CA SER A 75 -27.69 16.07 0.87
C SER A 75 -26.61 16.32 1.93
N ILE A 76 -25.52 15.56 1.87
CA ILE A 76 -24.37 15.75 2.76
C ILE A 76 -23.88 17.18 2.51
N PRO A 77 -24.00 18.12 3.47
CA PRO A 77 -23.53 19.47 3.26
C PRO A 77 -22.01 19.43 3.11
N LYS A 78 -21.48 20.13 2.10
CA LYS A 78 -20.03 20.28 1.81
C LYS A 78 -19.19 20.77 3.00
N TYR A 79 -19.84 21.21 4.09
CA TYR A 79 -19.24 21.83 5.26
C TYR A 79 -19.08 20.89 6.47
N VAL A 80 -19.62 19.67 6.47
CA VAL A 80 -19.61 18.82 7.67
C VAL A 80 -18.22 18.20 7.97
N PHE A 81 -17.29 18.17 7.01
CA PHE A 81 -16.02 17.46 7.17
C PHE A 81 -14.76 18.28 6.87
N GLY A 82 -14.88 19.58 6.58
CA GLY A 82 -13.75 20.38 6.14
C GLY A 82 -13.17 19.89 4.81
N GLN A 83 -12.25 20.66 4.26
CA GLN A 83 -11.49 20.25 3.09
C GLN A 83 -10.47 19.19 3.53
N PRO A 84 -10.43 17.98 2.93
CA PRO A 84 -9.49 16.97 3.36
C PRO A 84 -8.06 17.48 3.14
N GLU A 85 -7.29 17.58 4.21
CA GLU A 85 -5.90 18.06 4.19
C GLU A 85 -4.94 17.01 3.61
N ARG A 86 -5.32 15.71 3.64
CA ARG A 86 -4.48 14.61 3.14
C ARG A 86 -5.33 13.44 2.66
N TRP A 87 -5.02 12.89 1.49
CA TRP A 87 -5.68 11.68 0.98
C TRP A 87 -4.81 10.93 -0.03
N MET A 88 -5.20 9.67 -0.27
CA MET A 88 -4.66 8.85 -1.36
C MET A 88 -5.76 8.46 -2.34
N ALA A 89 -5.39 8.26 -3.60
CA ALA A 89 -6.25 7.75 -4.65
C ALA A 89 -5.59 6.55 -5.35
N PHE A 90 -6.32 5.44 -5.43
CA PHE A 90 -5.86 4.17 -5.99
C PHE A 90 -6.67 3.85 -7.26
N ARG A 91 -5.99 3.55 -8.37
CA ARG A 91 -6.66 3.20 -9.63
C ARG A 91 -7.14 1.75 -9.59
N THR A 92 -8.21 1.48 -8.86
CA THR A 92 -8.78 0.15 -8.73
C THR A 92 -10.27 0.22 -8.43
N ARG A 93 -10.95 -0.90 -8.68
CA ARG A 93 -12.34 -1.14 -8.23
C ARG A 93 -12.41 -2.12 -7.06
N ASN A 94 -11.27 -2.69 -6.66
CA ASN A 94 -11.21 -3.69 -5.60
C ASN A 94 -10.74 -3.05 -4.28
N ILE A 95 -11.70 -2.78 -3.40
CA ILE A 95 -11.46 -2.24 -2.05
C ILE A 95 -10.54 -3.18 -1.24
N GLY A 96 -10.68 -4.50 -1.42
CA GLY A 96 -9.88 -5.50 -0.71
C GLY A 96 -8.39 -5.43 -1.05
N THR A 97 -8.04 -5.08 -2.29
CA THR A 97 -6.64 -4.85 -2.70
C THR A 97 -6.05 -3.66 -1.94
N VAL A 98 -6.80 -2.54 -1.85
CA VAL A 98 -6.35 -1.34 -1.11
C VAL A 98 -6.23 -1.64 0.38
N ARG A 99 -7.23 -2.31 0.97
CA ARG A 99 -7.21 -2.72 2.39
C ARG A 99 -5.97 -3.54 2.72
N ASN A 100 -5.67 -4.54 1.89
CA ASN A 100 -4.54 -5.44 2.12
C ASN A 100 -3.21 -4.70 1.97
N ALA A 101 -3.07 -3.86 0.93
CA ALA A 101 -1.85 -3.10 0.69
C ALA A 101 -1.56 -2.07 1.80
N LEU A 102 -2.62 -1.49 2.37
CA LEU A 102 -2.50 -0.60 3.54
C LEU A 102 -2.29 -1.35 4.86
N GLY A 103 -2.36 -2.69 4.88
CA GLY A 103 -2.23 -3.48 6.10
C GLY A 103 -3.34 -3.22 7.12
N LEU A 104 -4.57 -2.92 6.66
CA LEU A 104 -5.65 -2.58 7.58
C LEU A 104 -6.18 -3.80 8.33
N THR A 105 -6.35 -3.63 9.64
CA THR A 105 -6.98 -4.58 10.56
C THR A 105 -8.27 -3.99 11.13
N ASN A 106 -9.03 -4.79 11.90
CA ASN A 106 -10.28 -4.37 12.55
C ASN A 106 -11.26 -3.67 11.58
N THR A 107 -11.42 -4.23 10.38
CA THR A 107 -12.15 -3.54 9.32
C THR A 107 -13.66 -3.69 9.44
N GLU A 108 -14.39 -2.59 9.30
CA GLU A 108 -15.84 -2.54 9.35
C GLU A 108 -16.43 -1.87 8.10
N VAL A 109 -17.55 -2.40 7.60
CA VAL A 109 -18.31 -1.75 6.53
C VAL A 109 -19.02 -0.53 7.12
N CYS A 110 -18.88 0.62 6.47
CA CYS A 110 -19.45 1.87 6.97
C CYS A 110 -20.05 2.70 5.83
N SER A 111 -21.03 3.54 6.17
CA SER A 111 -21.46 4.61 5.25
C SER A 111 -20.36 5.66 5.12
N TRP A 112 -20.42 6.48 4.07
CA TRP A 112 -19.46 7.57 3.87
C TRP A 112 -19.34 8.51 5.08
N GLN A 113 -20.49 8.91 5.64
CA GLN A 113 -20.54 9.81 6.79
C GLN A 113 -19.87 9.19 8.03
N GLN A 114 -20.13 7.90 8.29
CA GLN A 114 -19.51 7.17 9.39
C GLN A 114 -18.01 7.00 9.17
N GLY A 115 -17.61 6.63 7.95
CA GLY A 115 -16.21 6.47 7.56
C GLY A 115 -15.40 7.75 7.76
N LEU A 116 -15.88 8.88 7.25
CA LEU A 116 -15.21 10.17 7.46
C LEU A 116 -15.18 10.58 8.94
N SER A 117 -16.25 10.32 9.71
CA SER A 117 -16.25 10.60 11.14
C SER A 117 -15.26 9.74 11.93
N LYS A 118 -15.01 8.49 11.51
CA LYS A 118 -14.00 7.62 12.14
C LYS A 118 -12.59 7.93 11.65
N ALA A 119 -12.45 8.48 10.44
CA ALA A 119 -11.17 8.86 9.85
C ALA A 119 -10.44 9.99 10.61
N THR A 120 -11.17 10.76 11.44
CA THR A 120 -10.58 11.74 12.37
C THR A 120 -10.00 11.10 13.62
N GLU A 121 -10.23 9.80 13.86
CA GLU A 121 -9.70 9.03 14.98
C GLU A 121 -8.54 8.12 14.51
N ARG A 122 -8.44 6.90 15.05
CA ARG A 122 -7.40 5.90 14.73
C ARG A 122 -7.63 5.06 13.47
N HIS A 123 -8.57 5.48 12.63
CA HIS A 123 -8.99 4.70 11.49
C HIS A 123 -8.62 5.38 10.17
N LEU A 124 -8.37 4.58 9.15
CA LEU A 124 -8.47 4.99 7.76
C LEU A 124 -9.85 4.62 7.22
N PHE A 125 -10.38 5.50 6.37
CA PHE A 125 -11.60 5.26 5.62
C PHE A 125 -11.26 5.04 4.14
N ILE A 126 -11.64 3.87 3.61
CA ILE A 126 -11.57 3.50 2.20
C ILE A 126 -12.96 3.68 1.58
N THR A 127 -13.04 4.47 0.53
CA THR A 127 -14.31 4.72 -0.16
C THR A 127 -14.77 3.52 -0.97
N PRO A 128 -16.08 3.41 -1.27
CA PRO A 128 -16.50 2.60 -2.41
C PRO A 128 -15.82 3.10 -3.70
N PRO A 129 -15.67 2.26 -4.74
CA PRO A 129 -15.13 2.69 -6.02
C PRO A 129 -15.98 3.79 -6.66
N ILE A 130 -15.31 4.85 -7.13
CA ILE A 130 -15.87 6.05 -7.75
C ILE A 130 -15.17 6.22 -9.09
N ARG A 131 -15.89 6.05 -10.21
CA ARG A 131 -15.34 6.21 -11.57
C ARG A 131 -13.99 5.47 -11.80
N GLY A 132 -13.83 4.30 -11.19
CA GLY A 132 -12.62 3.47 -11.29
C GLY A 132 -11.48 3.82 -10.33
N TRP A 133 -11.73 4.70 -9.37
CA TRP A 133 -10.80 5.06 -8.30
C TRP A 133 -11.36 4.68 -6.93
N VAL A 134 -10.48 4.34 -6.01
CA VAL A 134 -10.79 4.23 -4.58
C VAL A 134 -10.00 5.31 -3.86
N LEU A 135 -10.66 6.11 -3.03
CA LEU A 135 -9.99 7.12 -2.22
C LEU A 135 -9.81 6.61 -0.79
N VAL A 136 -8.76 7.09 -0.13
CA VAL A 136 -8.49 6.77 1.26
C VAL A 136 -8.22 8.04 2.03
N PHE A 137 -8.91 8.19 3.16
CA PHE A 137 -8.82 9.33 4.07
C PHE A 137 -8.44 8.87 5.47
N GLY A 138 -7.77 9.73 6.22
CA GLY A 138 -7.53 9.55 7.64
C GLY A 138 -6.25 10.19 8.12
N HIS A 139 -6.21 10.54 9.41
CA HIS A 139 -5.07 11.22 10.01
C HIS A 139 -3.79 10.37 9.98
N TYR A 140 -3.93 9.05 9.99
CA TYR A 140 -2.83 8.09 10.01
C TYR A 140 -2.21 7.82 8.62
N LEU A 141 -2.65 8.51 7.58
CA LEU A 141 -1.92 8.50 6.31
C LEU A 141 -0.51 9.09 6.52
N PRO A 142 0.53 8.48 5.91
CA PRO A 142 1.90 8.85 6.18
C PRO A 142 2.16 10.32 5.86
N ASN A 143 2.97 10.96 6.70
CA ASN A 143 3.35 12.36 6.55
C ASN A 143 4.74 12.45 5.90
N PRO A 144 4.87 12.99 4.68
CA PRO A 144 6.17 13.05 4.02
C PRO A 144 7.17 13.97 4.73
N SER A 145 6.71 14.91 5.56
CA SER A 145 7.58 15.81 6.33
C SER A 145 8.29 15.12 7.51
N GLU A 146 7.83 13.95 7.96
CA GLU A 146 8.44 13.21 9.07
C GLU A 146 9.67 12.41 8.63
N ASP A 147 9.54 11.65 7.54
CA ASP A 147 10.62 10.88 6.91
C ASP A 147 10.28 10.64 5.44
N ILE A 148 10.94 11.40 4.57
CA ILE A 148 10.70 11.34 3.12
C ILE A 148 11.16 10.02 2.50
N ASP A 149 12.20 9.38 3.03
CA ASP A 149 12.72 8.11 2.52
C ASP A 149 11.78 6.94 2.87
N THR A 150 11.26 6.94 4.09
CA THR A 150 10.25 5.97 4.52
C THR A 150 8.95 6.17 3.74
N PHE A 151 8.51 7.42 3.57
CA PHE A 151 7.35 7.77 2.74
C PHE A 151 7.54 7.30 1.29
N TYR A 152 8.71 7.55 0.69
CA TYR A 152 9.07 7.10 -0.65
C TYR A 152 8.94 5.58 -0.80
N LYS A 153 9.56 4.82 0.10
CA LYS A 153 9.52 3.35 0.10
C LYS A 153 8.08 2.85 0.24
N TYR A 154 7.31 3.45 1.14
CA TYR A 154 5.91 3.12 1.37
C TYR A 154 5.07 3.33 0.09
N MET A 155 5.15 4.51 -0.52
CA MET A 155 4.44 4.83 -1.75
C MET A 155 4.82 3.91 -2.91
N ARG A 156 6.12 3.60 -3.05
CA ARG A 156 6.62 2.66 -4.05
C ARG A 156 6.05 1.25 -3.85
N ASN A 157 6.02 0.74 -2.63
CA ASN A 157 5.49 -0.58 -2.32
C ASN A 157 3.98 -0.65 -2.59
N LEU A 158 3.21 0.35 -2.15
CA LEU A 158 1.78 0.45 -2.47
C LEU A 158 1.53 0.42 -3.98
N SER A 159 2.30 1.18 -4.76
CA SER A 159 2.15 1.21 -6.22
C SER A 159 2.52 -0.11 -6.88
N LYS A 160 3.51 -0.86 -6.38
CA LYS A 160 3.80 -2.21 -6.89
C LYS A 160 2.65 -3.19 -6.65
N GLU A 161 1.94 -3.05 -5.54
CA GLU A 161 0.85 -3.96 -5.18
C GLU A 161 -0.48 -3.61 -5.84
N VAL A 162 -0.79 -2.31 -5.95
CA VAL A 162 -2.11 -1.83 -6.41
C VAL A 162 -2.08 -1.32 -7.86
N GLY A 163 -0.90 -1.01 -8.39
CA GLY A 163 -0.70 -0.40 -9.71
C GLY A 163 -0.50 1.11 -9.61
N GLU A 164 -1.52 1.90 -9.97
CA GLU A 164 -1.42 3.36 -9.89
C GLU A 164 -1.92 3.90 -8.54
N VAL A 165 -1.06 4.68 -7.88
CA VAL A 165 -1.32 5.33 -6.59
C VAL A 165 -0.96 6.80 -6.69
N GLN A 166 -1.86 7.64 -6.20
CA GLN A 166 -1.68 9.08 -6.09
C GLN A 166 -1.84 9.50 -4.64
N PHE A 167 -1.07 10.49 -4.21
CA PHE A 167 -1.13 11.08 -2.88
C PHE A 167 -1.20 12.60 -3.01
N PHE A 168 -2.00 13.22 -2.15
CA PHE A 168 -2.15 14.66 -2.07
C PHE A 168 -2.17 15.08 -0.61
N SER A 169 -1.44 16.15 -0.28
CA SER A 169 -1.45 16.77 1.03
C SER A 169 -1.37 18.28 0.93
N LEU A 170 -2.07 18.98 1.81
CA LEU A 170 -2.02 20.42 1.98
C LEU A 170 -2.23 20.80 3.46
N ASP A 171 -1.40 21.70 3.97
CA ASP A 171 -1.61 22.41 5.22
C ASP A 171 -1.49 23.91 4.93
N ALA A 172 -2.64 24.60 4.92
CA ALA A 172 -2.69 26.03 4.62
C ALA A 172 -2.08 26.92 5.73
N ARG A 173 -1.90 26.40 6.96
CA ARG A 173 -1.37 27.18 8.09
C ARG A 173 0.13 27.43 7.96
N VAL A 174 0.84 26.41 7.46
CA VAL A 174 2.31 26.41 7.30
C VAL A 174 2.74 26.27 5.84
N HIS A 175 1.79 26.25 4.92
CA HIS A 175 2.00 26.16 3.48
C HIS A 175 2.73 24.88 3.04
N GLU A 176 2.74 23.85 3.89
CA GLU A 176 3.23 22.51 3.52
C GLU A 176 2.27 21.86 2.55
N HIS A 177 2.80 21.20 1.53
CA HIS A 177 1.95 20.54 0.55
C HIS A 177 2.73 19.55 -0.30
N GLY A 178 2.01 18.61 -0.90
CA GLY A 178 2.61 17.65 -1.81
C GLY A 178 1.60 16.99 -2.73
N TRP A 179 2.10 16.57 -3.89
CA TRP A 179 1.40 15.70 -4.81
C TRP A 179 2.36 14.67 -5.38
N VAL A 180 1.96 13.41 -5.34
CA VAL A 180 2.81 12.30 -5.75
C VAL A 180 1.99 11.31 -6.56
N ARG A 181 2.56 10.80 -7.65
CA ARG A 181 1.95 9.84 -8.54
C ARG A 181 2.95 8.78 -8.93
N LEU A 182 2.61 7.53 -8.64
CA LEU A 182 3.39 6.35 -9.01
C LEU A 182 2.52 5.38 -9.81
N ILE A 183 3.16 4.67 -10.74
CA ILE A 183 2.56 3.60 -11.52
C ILE A 183 3.51 2.40 -11.51
N ASP A 184 3.02 1.25 -11.04
CA ASP A 184 3.76 -0.01 -10.94
C ASP A 184 5.12 0.13 -10.23
N GLY A 185 5.18 0.97 -9.20
CA GLY A 185 6.37 1.27 -8.42
C GLY A 185 7.32 2.30 -9.03
N ASN A 186 7.02 2.85 -10.20
CA ASN A 186 7.81 3.91 -10.83
C ASN A 186 7.22 5.27 -10.49
N VAL A 187 8.08 6.22 -10.15
CA VAL A 187 7.68 7.61 -9.89
C VAL A 187 7.42 8.28 -11.23
N VAL A 188 6.15 8.61 -11.48
CA VAL A 188 5.77 9.36 -12.68
C VAL A 188 5.98 10.85 -12.45
N ARG A 189 5.56 11.31 -11.27
CA ARG A 189 5.74 12.69 -10.82
C ARG A 189 5.63 12.75 -9.30
N SER A 190 6.54 13.47 -8.66
CA SER A 190 6.44 13.84 -7.25
C SER A 190 6.85 15.28 -7.05
N TYR A 191 6.15 15.93 -6.12
CA TYR A 191 6.58 17.18 -5.55
C TYR A 191 6.09 17.26 -4.10
N VAL A 192 7.00 17.54 -3.17
CA VAL A 192 6.71 17.71 -1.75
C VAL A 192 7.49 18.91 -1.23
N TRP A 193 6.75 19.86 -0.64
CA TRP A 193 7.26 21.02 0.04
C TRP A 193 6.90 20.96 1.52
N ALA A 194 7.92 21.04 2.38
CA ALA A 194 7.76 21.25 3.81
C ALA A 194 8.98 21.98 4.36
N GLU A 195 8.83 23.30 4.57
CA GLU A 195 9.89 24.28 4.80
C GLU A 195 10.93 24.40 3.67
N SER A 196 11.31 23.27 3.08
CA SER A 196 12.18 23.09 1.93
C SER A 196 11.60 22.07 0.92
N VAL A 197 12.28 21.84 -0.22
CA VAL A 197 11.87 20.82 -1.19
C VAL A 197 12.36 19.48 -0.66
N LEU A 198 11.43 18.64 -0.20
CA LEU A 198 11.77 17.31 0.31
C LEU A 198 11.87 16.28 -0.80
N TRP A 199 11.02 16.38 -1.82
CA TRP A 199 11.03 15.47 -2.97
C TRP A 199 10.51 16.18 -4.20
N ASN A 200 11.30 16.17 -5.28
CA ASN A 200 10.93 16.63 -6.61
C ASN A 200 11.52 15.65 -7.63
N GLU A 201 10.67 14.88 -8.32
CA GLU A 201 11.09 13.87 -9.30
C GLU A 201 10.06 13.78 -10.43
N GLY A 202 10.54 13.52 -11.65
CA GLY A 202 9.71 13.45 -12.86
C GLY A 202 9.36 14.83 -13.43
N SER A 203 9.07 14.89 -14.74
CA SER A 203 8.75 16.16 -15.41
C SER A 203 7.36 16.68 -15.02
N PRO A 204 7.17 18.02 -14.89
CA PRO A 204 5.86 18.60 -14.62
C PRO A 204 4.78 18.09 -15.58
N SER A 205 3.66 17.64 -15.02
CA SER A 205 2.54 17.14 -15.80
C SER A 205 1.81 18.26 -16.53
N SER A 206 1.07 17.92 -17.58
CA SER A 206 0.21 18.88 -18.28
C SER A 206 -0.83 19.52 -17.35
N ALA A 207 -1.28 18.80 -16.32
CA ALA A 207 -2.18 19.31 -15.29
C ALA A 207 -1.50 20.39 -14.44
N GLU A 208 -0.27 20.14 -13.95
CA GLU A 208 0.52 21.13 -13.22
C GLU A 208 0.74 22.40 -14.07
N CYS A 209 1.18 22.24 -15.31
CA CYS A 209 1.39 23.37 -16.23
C CYS A 209 0.11 24.18 -16.45
N SER A 210 -1.02 23.51 -16.67
CA SER A 210 -2.30 24.18 -16.91
C SER A 210 -2.86 24.91 -15.69
N LEU A 211 -2.53 24.46 -14.49
CA LEU A 211 -2.89 25.09 -13.22
C LEU A 211 -1.83 26.09 -12.75
N ARG A 212 -0.73 26.22 -13.49
CA ARG A 212 0.43 27.03 -13.14
C ARG A 212 0.98 26.70 -11.75
N MET A 213 1.05 25.40 -11.44
CA MET A 213 1.65 24.92 -10.19
C MET A 213 3.13 25.29 -10.16
N HIS A 214 3.64 25.62 -8.97
CA HIS A 214 5.03 25.98 -8.75
C HIS A 214 5.76 24.80 -8.12
N ALA A 215 6.73 24.21 -8.82
CA ALA A 215 7.61 23.19 -8.29
C ALA A 215 9.06 23.68 -8.35
N PHE A 216 9.61 24.05 -7.20
CA PHE A 216 10.99 24.53 -7.08
C PHE A 216 11.99 23.38 -7.19
N ASP A 217 13.20 23.65 -7.69
CA ASP A 217 14.30 22.68 -7.64
C ASP A 217 14.94 22.68 -6.24
N TYR A 218 15.74 21.66 -5.97
CA TYR A 218 16.48 21.56 -4.72
C TYR A 218 17.46 22.72 -4.58
N GLY A 219 17.35 23.48 -3.49
CA GLY A 219 18.25 24.61 -3.19
C GLY A 219 17.82 25.96 -3.76
N ASP A 220 16.82 26.04 -4.65
CA ASP A 220 16.37 27.29 -5.29
C ASP A 220 15.83 28.37 -4.31
N GLN A 221 15.52 27.96 -3.08
CA GLN A 221 14.74 28.72 -2.10
C GLN A 221 15.49 29.88 -1.48
N LEU A 222 16.83 29.79 -1.42
CA LEU A 222 17.68 30.68 -0.63
C LEU A 222 18.28 31.82 -1.46
N GLU A 223 18.28 31.74 -2.79
CA GLU A 223 19.13 32.61 -3.60
C GLU A 223 18.39 33.65 -4.45
N THR A 224 17.08 33.51 -4.71
CA THR A 224 16.47 34.27 -5.82
C THR A 224 15.19 35.05 -5.48
N GLU A 225 14.39 34.64 -4.49
CA GLU A 225 13.03 35.18 -4.32
C GLU A 225 12.79 35.85 -2.96
N SER A 226 12.07 36.97 -2.98
CA SER A 226 11.57 37.59 -1.76
C SER A 226 10.58 36.65 -1.04
N LEU A 227 10.59 36.63 0.29
CA LEU A 227 9.67 35.82 1.11
C LEU A 227 8.19 36.02 0.73
N THR A 228 7.80 37.24 0.36
CA THR A 228 6.44 37.56 -0.07
C THR A 228 6.05 36.82 -1.36
N GLU A 229 6.94 36.78 -2.34
CA GLU A 229 6.69 36.11 -3.60
C GLU A 229 6.68 34.58 -3.44
N LEU A 230 7.58 34.06 -2.61
CA LEU A 230 7.59 32.65 -2.24
C LEU A 230 6.24 32.25 -1.61
N ASN A 231 5.79 32.98 -0.57
CA ASN A 231 4.53 32.69 0.10
C ASN A 231 3.35 32.73 -0.86
N ARG A 232 3.29 33.71 -1.77
CA ARG A 232 2.25 33.81 -2.81
C ARG A 232 2.20 32.56 -3.69
N LYS A 233 3.35 32.00 -4.08
CA LYS A 233 3.44 30.76 -4.87
C LYS A 233 3.02 29.53 -4.07
N LEU A 234 3.42 29.45 -2.79
CA LEU A 234 3.03 28.34 -1.92
C LEU A 234 1.52 28.35 -1.65
N GLU A 235 0.92 29.52 -1.39
CA GLU A 235 -0.54 29.70 -1.26
C GLU A 235 -1.28 29.30 -2.54
N HIS A 236 -0.72 29.67 -3.70
CA HIS A 236 -1.26 29.26 -5.00
C HIS A 236 -1.30 27.74 -5.14
N ASN A 237 -0.21 27.04 -4.78
CA ASN A 237 -0.21 25.58 -4.82
C ASN A 237 -1.26 24.97 -3.88
N VAL A 238 -1.28 25.38 -2.61
CA VAL A 238 -2.24 24.89 -1.60
C VAL A 238 -3.68 25.03 -2.08
N SER A 239 -4.04 26.17 -2.66
CA SER A 239 -5.39 26.42 -3.18
C SER A 239 -5.75 25.62 -4.43
N HIS A 240 -4.77 25.08 -5.17
CA HIS A 240 -4.97 24.38 -6.44
C HIS A 240 -4.83 22.85 -6.36
N ILE A 241 -4.43 22.28 -5.22
CA ILE A 241 -4.26 20.82 -5.07
C ILE A 241 -5.53 20.03 -5.39
N HIS A 242 -6.70 20.50 -4.99
CA HIS A 242 -7.97 19.84 -5.36
C HIS A 242 -8.21 19.86 -6.87
N ALA A 243 -7.91 20.98 -7.52
CA ALA A 243 -8.02 21.08 -8.97
C ALA A 243 -6.99 20.16 -9.68
N LEU A 244 -5.80 19.99 -9.11
CA LEU A 244 -4.81 19.04 -9.60
C LEU A 244 -5.30 17.60 -9.47
N ALA A 245 -5.81 17.23 -8.30
CA ALA A 245 -6.39 15.92 -8.05
C ALA A 245 -7.57 15.61 -8.98
N ALA A 246 -8.43 16.59 -9.27
CA ALA A 246 -9.52 16.44 -10.26
C ALA A 246 -9.00 16.06 -11.65
N ARG A 247 -7.82 16.54 -12.04
CA ARG A 247 -7.21 16.27 -13.36
C ARG A 247 -6.45 14.95 -13.40
N TRP A 248 -5.88 14.51 -12.29
CA TRP A 248 -5.14 13.25 -12.20
C TRP A 248 -6.01 12.04 -11.86
N SER A 249 -7.01 12.22 -10.99
CA SER A 249 -7.93 11.17 -10.54
C SER A 249 -9.30 11.75 -10.18
N LEU A 250 -9.50 12.15 -8.93
CA LEU A 250 -10.73 12.70 -8.38
C LEU A 250 -10.43 13.80 -7.38
N ASP A 251 -11.28 14.83 -7.37
CA ASP A 251 -11.35 15.82 -6.29
C ASP A 251 -12.37 15.35 -5.25
N PRO A 252 -11.95 15.05 -4.00
CA PRO A 252 -12.86 14.65 -2.92
C PRO A 252 -14.04 15.61 -2.70
N LEU A 253 -13.87 16.91 -2.97
CA LEU A 253 -14.91 17.93 -2.76
C LEU A 253 -16.00 17.94 -3.85
N ARG A 254 -15.75 17.24 -4.96
CA ARG A 254 -16.66 17.19 -6.13
C ARG A 254 -17.32 15.84 -6.31
N VAL A 255 -17.05 14.90 -5.41
CA VAL A 255 -17.67 13.59 -5.39
C VAL A 255 -19.10 13.72 -4.85
N GLU A 256 -20.07 13.24 -5.63
CA GLU A 256 -21.48 13.23 -5.23
C GLU A 256 -21.98 11.80 -4.97
N PRO A 257 -23.05 11.62 -4.16
CA PRO A 257 -23.62 10.29 -3.88
C PRO A 257 -23.95 9.44 -5.10
N LYS A 258 -24.31 10.09 -6.22
CA LYS A 258 -24.62 9.42 -7.49
C LYS A 258 -23.39 8.81 -8.18
N ASP A 259 -22.18 9.23 -7.80
CA ASP A 259 -20.93 8.73 -8.39
C ASP A 259 -20.48 7.41 -7.77
N PHE A 260 -21.13 6.98 -6.68
CA PHE A 260 -20.77 5.79 -5.94
C PHE A 260 -21.31 4.53 -6.60
N THR A 261 -20.46 3.51 -6.71
CA THR A 261 -20.90 2.17 -7.13
C THR A 261 -21.65 1.40 -6.04
N SER A 262 -21.53 1.85 -4.79
CA SER A 262 -22.15 1.29 -3.58
C SER A 262 -22.28 2.39 -2.52
N GLU A 263 -23.29 2.30 -1.65
CA GLU A 263 -23.46 3.21 -0.52
C GLU A 263 -22.41 3.01 0.59
N PHE A 264 -21.67 1.90 0.55
CA PHE A 264 -20.79 1.46 1.63
C PHE A 264 -19.31 1.45 1.23
N GLY A 265 -18.49 2.02 2.11
CA GLY A 265 -17.04 1.88 2.11
C GLY A 265 -16.56 0.97 3.24
N LEU A 266 -15.28 1.07 3.58
CA LEU A 266 -14.63 0.29 4.62
C LEU A 266 -13.83 1.22 5.53
N THR A 267 -13.94 1.05 6.84
CA THR A 267 -13.05 1.68 7.81
C THR A 267 -12.15 0.62 8.43
N GLY A 268 -10.95 0.97 8.87
CA GLY A 268 -10.06 0.03 9.55
C GLY A 268 -8.86 0.72 10.19
N GLU A 269 -8.17 0.01 11.08
CA GLU A 269 -7.00 0.50 11.80
C GLU A 269 -5.72 0.08 11.07
N ILE A 270 -4.68 0.91 11.09
CA ILE A 270 -3.36 0.51 10.60
C ILE A 270 -2.72 -0.42 11.62
N ASP A 271 -2.29 -1.60 11.19
CA ASP A 271 -1.47 -2.48 12.02
C ASP A 271 -0.07 -1.87 12.22
N GLN A 272 0.20 -1.36 13.42
CA GLN A 272 1.48 -0.74 13.77
C GLN A 272 2.66 -1.73 13.71
N LEU A 273 2.42 -3.04 13.55
CA LEU A 273 3.47 -4.05 13.42
C LEU A 273 4.15 -4.10 12.04
N HIS A 274 3.63 -3.36 11.04
CA HIS A 274 4.18 -3.32 9.68
C HIS A 274 4.91 -2.02 9.32
N VAL A 275 5.05 -1.09 10.28
CA VAL A 275 5.78 0.18 10.10
C VAL A 275 7.05 0.11 10.95
N GLY A 276 8.04 -0.64 10.48
CA GLY A 276 9.36 -0.80 11.09
C GLY A 276 10.36 -1.35 10.09
#